data_AF-A0A9E2LFX7-F1
#
_entry.id   AF-A0A9E2LFX7-F1
#
_cell.length_a   1.000
_cell.length_b   1.000
_cell.length_c   1.000
_cell.angle_alpha   90.00
_cell.angle_beta   90.00
_cell.angle_gamma   90.00
#
_symmetry.space_group_name_H-M   'P 1'
#
loop_
_entity.id
_entity.type
_entity.pdbx_description
1 polymer ?
#
loop_
_entity_poly.entity_id
_entity_poly.type
_entity_poly.pdbx_seq_one_letter_code
_entity_poly.pdbx_strand_id
1 'polypeptide(L)'
;MKKFFLILAAMSLFATPALAQSGGKKIYINNMDLAAYMIADVELKCVTIKFDSKGNLYIIAPGYSFEAAGGTKDTKTPATDDVDKANKFYLVSFPKPNKVDTGYDVDLHINGKFAKRIFGGNEQEVIEITEHFQKGKNEVSFLSVRRKGFKPVKGVTGTVRYAIARGYEAKGTYVIKDLVWEVTRSTTDAKPNYVDKQSIEVQVQ
;
A
#
# COMPACT_ATOMS: atom_id res chain seq x y z
N MET A 1 8.88 -6.82 -86.58
CA MET A 1 10.03 -5.90 -86.76
C MET A 1 9.94 -4.79 -85.72
N LYS A 2 11.11 -4.30 -85.28
CA LYS A 2 11.36 -3.12 -84.42
C LYS A 2 11.22 -3.31 -82.90
N LYS A 3 12.39 -3.59 -82.32
CA LYS A 3 12.81 -3.30 -80.94
C LYS A 3 12.72 -1.79 -80.68
N PHE A 4 12.31 -1.38 -79.48
CA PHE A 4 12.73 -0.11 -78.90
C PHE A 4 12.94 -0.26 -77.39
N PHE A 5 14.18 -0.02 -76.98
CA PHE A 5 14.62 0.20 -75.61
C PHE A 5 14.09 1.54 -75.13
N LEU A 6 13.64 1.64 -73.88
CA LEU A 6 13.84 2.84 -73.08
C LEU A 6 13.96 2.48 -71.60
N ILE A 7 15.14 2.79 -71.06
CA ILE A 7 15.51 2.72 -69.65
C ILE A 7 14.91 3.95 -68.97
N LEU A 8 14.14 3.77 -67.90
CA LEU A 8 13.80 4.84 -66.98
C LEU A 8 14.12 4.37 -65.56
N ALA A 9 15.23 4.90 -65.03
CA ALA A 9 15.64 4.72 -63.65
C ALA A 9 14.75 5.61 -62.77
N ALA A 10 13.87 4.99 -61.98
CA ALA A 10 13.13 5.68 -60.92
C ALA A 10 13.85 5.43 -59.59
N MET A 11 14.59 6.45 -59.14
CA MET A 11 15.19 6.52 -57.82
C MET A 11 14.34 7.51 -57.01
N SER A 12 13.53 7.04 -56.04
CA SER A 12 13.11 7.86 -54.89
C SER A 12 12.33 7.09 -53.83
N LEU A 13 12.87 7.18 -52.62
CA LEU A 13 12.27 7.09 -51.29
C LEU A 13 11.38 5.87 -50.97
N PHE A 14 12.02 4.84 -50.41
CA PHE A 14 11.36 4.04 -49.38
C PHE A 14 11.20 4.94 -48.14
N ALA A 15 10.01 5.50 -47.96
CA ALA A 15 9.58 5.96 -46.65
C ALA A 15 9.47 4.72 -45.75
N THR A 16 10.50 4.46 -44.95
CA THR A 16 10.36 3.53 -43.83
C THR A 16 9.29 4.10 -42.91
N PRO A 17 8.17 3.39 -42.67
CA PRO A 17 7.28 3.79 -41.60
C PRO A 17 8.10 3.70 -40.30
N ALA A 18 8.38 4.86 -39.70
CA ALA A 18 8.79 4.90 -38.32
C ALA A 18 7.64 4.27 -37.53
N LEU A 19 7.83 3.02 -37.11
CA LEU A 19 6.99 2.39 -36.12
C LEU A 19 7.07 3.30 -34.90
N ALA A 20 6.03 4.11 -34.71
CA ALA A 20 5.78 4.79 -33.47
C ALA A 20 5.63 3.68 -32.43
N GLN A 21 6.74 3.35 -31.77
CA GLN A 21 6.77 2.47 -30.63
C GLN A 21 5.96 3.22 -29.58
N SER A 22 4.65 2.92 -29.53
CA SER A 22 3.78 3.33 -28.45
C SER A 22 4.46 2.84 -27.18
N GLY A 23 5.21 3.72 -26.52
CA GLY A 23 5.85 3.42 -25.26
C GLY A 23 4.76 2.91 -24.33
N GLY A 24 4.78 1.60 -24.08
CA GLY A 24 3.77 0.94 -23.25
C GLY A 24 3.66 1.68 -21.93
N LYS A 25 2.45 1.75 -21.38
CA LYS A 25 2.25 2.33 -20.05
C LYS A 25 3.16 1.58 -19.07
N LYS A 26 3.94 2.34 -18.30
CA LYS A 26 4.93 1.75 -17.40
C LYS A 26 4.29 1.38 -16.08
N ILE A 27 4.79 0.31 -15.48
CA ILE A 27 4.43 -0.10 -14.13
C ILE A 27 5.66 0.11 -13.26
N TYR A 28 5.47 0.82 -12.15
CA TYR A 28 6.48 1.09 -11.16
C TYR A 28 6.07 0.43 -9.84
N ILE A 29 6.98 -0.27 -9.17
CA ILE A 29 6.80 -0.61 -7.75
C ILE A 29 7.87 0.11 -6.93
N ASN A 30 7.47 0.86 -5.91
CA ASN A 30 8.39 1.66 -5.08
C ASN A 30 9.35 2.53 -5.91
N ASN A 31 8.82 3.15 -6.96
CA ASN A 31 9.54 3.96 -7.95
C ASN A 31 10.55 3.21 -8.84
N MET A 32 10.59 1.87 -8.79
CA MET A 32 11.38 1.04 -9.70
C MET A 32 10.59 0.71 -10.97
N ASP A 33 11.14 1.03 -12.14
CA ASP A 33 10.54 0.67 -13.44
C ASP A 33 10.64 -0.85 -13.65
N LEU A 34 9.51 -1.50 -13.83
CA LEU A 34 9.44 -2.96 -13.95
C LEU A 34 9.65 -3.47 -15.37
N ALA A 35 9.82 -2.59 -16.37
CA ALA A 35 9.86 -2.97 -17.78
C ALA A 35 10.95 -3.99 -18.14
N ALA A 36 12.03 -4.07 -17.35
CA ALA A 36 13.15 -4.98 -17.57
C ALA A 36 13.06 -6.29 -16.75
N TYR A 37 12.03 -6.47 -15.92
CA TYR A 37 11.94 -7.59 -14.98
C TYR A 37 10.87 -8.58 -15.39
N MET A 38 11.20 -9.88 -15.32
CA MET A 38 10.22 -10.95 -15.45
C MET A 38 9.48 -11.09 -14.12
N ILE A 39 8.20 -10.77 -14.12
CA ILE A 39 7.32 -10.87 -12.94
C ILE A 39 6.20 -11.86 -13.29
N ALA A 40 6.20 -13.02 -12.64
CA ALA A 40 5.17 -14.03 -12.79
C ALA A 40 4.63 -14.41 -11.40
N ASP A 41 3.31 -14.58 -11.29
CA ASP A 41 2.62 -15.12 -10.11
C ASP A 41 2.90 -14.39 -8.78
N VAL A 42 3.02 -13.05 -8.81
CA VAL A 42 3.25 -12.21 -7.61
C VAL A 42 1.95 -11.57 -7.14
N GLU A 43 1.54 -11.86 -5.89
CA GLU A 43 0.45 -11.17 -5.19
C GLU A 43 1.02 -10.15 -4.20
N LEU A 44 0.62 -8.87 -4.34
CA LEU A 44 1.00 -7.80 -3.42
C LEU A 44 -0.20 -7.38 -2.58
N LYS A 45 -0.06 -7.41 -1.25
CA LYS A 45 -1.10 -7.02 -0.30
C LYS A 45 -0.78 -5.65 0.29
N CYS A 46 -1.84 -4.89 0.61
CA CYS A 46 -1.74 -3.60 1.29
C CYS A 46 -0.89 -2.54 0.56
N VAL A 47 -1.04 -2.48 -0.77
CA VAL A 47 -0.33 -1.51 -1.62
C VAL A 47 -1.21 -0.31 -1.94
N THR A 48 -0.58 0.84 -2.21
CA THR A 48 -1.26 2.00 -2.78
C THR A 48 -1.01 2.05 -4.28
N ILE A 49 -2.08 2.24 -5.07
CA ILE A 49 -2.00 2.32 -6.53
C ILE A 49 -2.29 3.76 -6.97
N LYS A 50 -1.43 4.32 -7.84
CA LYS A 50 -1.59 5.65 -8.43
C LYS A 50 -1.37 5.61 -9.93
N PHE A 51 -2.14 6.39 -10.67
CA PHE A 51 -1.90 6.66 -12.08
C PHE A 51 -1.35 8.08 -12.24
N ASP A 52 -0.33 8.27 -13.05
CA ASP A 52 0.17 9.61 -13.38
C ASP A 52 -0.57 10.22 -14.59
N SER A 53 -0.29 11.48 -14.92
CA SER A 53 -0.88 12.19 -16.07
C SER A 53 -0.50 11.60 -17.43
N LYS A 54 0.48 10.69 -17.48
CA LYS A 54 0.92 9.98 -18.69
C LYS A 54 0.27 8.58 -18.77
N GLY A 55 -0.47 8.18 -17.75
CA GLY A 55 -1.14 6.88 -17.63
C GLY A 55 -0.24 5.76 -17.12
N ASN A 56 0.90 6.08 -16.50
CA ASN A 56 1.76 5.09 -15.85
C ASN A 56 1.19 4.67 -14.50
N LEU A 57 1.39 3.41 -14.14
CA LEU A 57 0.92 2.79 -12.91
C LEU A 57 2.05 2.80 -11.86
N TYR A 58 1.80 3.40 -10.70
CA TYR A 58 2.69 3.38 -9.55
C TYR A 58 2.06 2.57 -8.43
N ILE A 59 2.75 1.51 -8.03
CA ILE A 59 2.40 0.64 -6.92
C ILE A 59 3.38 0.96 -5.79
N ILE A 60 2.89 1.62 -4.75
CA ILE A 60 3.66 1.89 -3.55
C ILE A 60 3.41 0.71 -2.61
N ALA A 61 4.43 -0.13 -2.46
CA ALA A 61 4.41 -1.39 -1.74
C ALA A 61 5.59 -1.43 -0.74
N PRO A 62 5.59 -0.61 0.33
CA PRO A 62 6.78 -0.37 1.15
C PRO A 62 7.32 -1.62 1.87
N GLY A 63 6.50 -2.66 2.02
CA GLY A 63 6.91 -3.95 2.59
C GLY A 63 7.58 -4.92 1.61
N TYR A 64 7.72 -4.55 0.32
CA TYR A 64 8.28 -5.40 -0.73
C TYR A 64 9.56 -4.79 -1.32
N SER A 65 10.61 -5.60 -1.44
CA SER A 65 11.84 -5.27 -2.15
C SER A 65 11.97 -6.13 -3.41
N PHE A 66 12.48 -5.54 -4.50
CA PHE A 66 12.73 -6.25 -5.75
C PHE A 66 14.24 -6.26 -6.01
N GLU A 67 14.78 -7.44 -6.33
CA GLU A 67 16.17 -7.60 -6.74
C GLU A 67 16.23 -7.92 -8.23
N ALA A 68 17.17 -7.28 -8.92
CA ALA A 68 17.40 -7.51 -10.33
C ALA A 68 18.09 -8.86 -10.55
N ALA A 69 17.48 -9.73 -11.37
CA ALA A 69 18.14 -10.94 -11.84
C ALA A 69 19.38 -10.55 -12.67
N GLY A 70 20.56 -10.63 -12.05
CA GLY A 70 21.84 -10.31 -12.69
C GLY A 70 22.83 -9.52 -11.82
N GLY A 71 22.45 -9.06 -10.63
CA GLY A 71 23.41 -8.51 -9.65
C GLY A 71 24.37 -9.58 -9.16
N THR A 72 25.67 -9.34 -9.25
CA THR A 72 26.72 -10.22 -8.71
C THR A 72 26.38 -10.63 -7.28
N LYS A 73 26.46 -11.93 -7.01
CA LYS A 73 26.40 -12.52 -5.68
C LYS A 73 27.49 -11.94 -4.79
N ASP A 74 27.24 -10.79 -4.19
CA ASP A 74 27.70 -10.57 -2.83
C ASP A 74 26.74 -11.35 -1.94
N THR A 75 27.20 -12.51 -1.51
CA THR A 75 26.56 -13.37 -0.52
C THR A 75 26.41 -12.62 0.80
N LYS A 76 25.46 -11.68 0.86
CA LYS A 76 24.82 -11.34 2.13
C LYS A 76 23.63 -12.28 2.23
N THR A 77 23.89 -13.40 2.90
CA THR A 77 22.87 -14.16 3.65
C THR A 77 21.75 -13.21 4.07
N PRO A 78 20.46 -13.51 3.80
CA PRO A 78 19.36 -12.62 4.14
C PRO A 78 19.58 -12.21 5.59
N ALA A 79 19.76 -10.91 5.82
CA ALA A 79 20.18 -10.43 7.12
C ALA A 79 19.14 -10.90 8.12
N THR A 80 19.54 -11.88 8.93
CA THR A 80 18.85 -12.35 10.12
C THR A 80 18.59 -11.18 11.10
N ASP A 81 19.17 -10.00 10.84
CA ASP A 81 18.99 -8.74 11.56
C ASP A 81 17.64 -8.03 11.30
N ASP A 82 16.88 -8.39 10.27
CA ASP A 82 15.62 -7.67 9.93
C ASP A 82 14.37 -8.33 10.52
N VAL A 83 14.49 -9.59 10.96
CA VAL A 83 13.45 -10.30 11.74
C VAL A 83 13.44 -9.78 13.19
N ASP A 84 14.61 -9.44 13.75
CA ASP A 84 14.76 -8.91 15.12
C ASP A 84 14.32 -7.45 15.28
N LYS A 85 14.24 -6.68 14.18
CA LYS A 85 13.75 -5.29 14.23
C LYS A 85 12.24 -5.17 14.15
N ALA A 86 11.55 -6.20 13.66
CA ALA A 86 10.11 -6.19 13.38
C ALA A 86 9.22 -6.46 14.62
N ASN A 87 9.70 -6.19 15.83
CA ASN A 87 8.95 -6.41 17.07
C ASN A 87 8.13 -5.21 17.53
N LYS A 88 8.15 -4.13 16.78
CA LYS A 88 7.38 -2.95 17.11
C LYS A 88 5.96 -3.08 16.58
N PHE A 89 5.02 -2.70 17.42
CA PHE A 89 3.61 -2.63 17.06
C PHE A 89 3.27 -1.21 16.64
N TYR A 90 2.51 -1.09 15.56
CA TYR A 90 2.05 0.18 15.01
C TYR A 90 0.53 0.18 14.90
N LEU A 91 -0.07 1.30 15.30
CA LEU A 91 -1.42 1.66 14.91
C LEU A 91 -1.34 2.36 13.57
N VAL A 92 -2.06 1.82 12.57
CA VAL A 92 -2.08 2.35 11.21
C VAL A 92 -3.51 2.73 10.87
N SER A 93 -3.74 3.96 10.42
CA SER A 93 -4.93 4.31 9.64
C SER A 93 -4.55 4.36 8.16
N PHE A 94 -5.44 3.91 7.28
CA PHE A 94 -5.15 3.87 5.84
C PHE A 94 -5.76 5.05 5.10
N PRO A 95 -5.14 5.49 3.99
CA PRO A 95 -5.73 6.47 3.09
C PRO A 95 -7.14 6.06 2.66
N LYS A 96 -8.06 7.01 2.72
CA LYS A 96 -9.45 6.80 2.28
C LYS A 96 -9.51 6.82 0.76
N PRO A 97 -10.05 5.78 0.09
CA PRO A 97 -10.05 5.67 -1.37
C PRO A 97 -10.63 6.88 -2.11
N ASN A 98 -11.61 7.55 -1.50
CA ASN A 98 -12.33 8.69 -2.07
C ASN A 98 -12.30 9.94 -1.17
N LYS A 99 -11.40 9.96 -0.16
CA LYS A 99 -11.30 11.03 0.84
C LYS A 99 -12.60 11.33 1.63
N VAL A 100 -13.58 10.43 1.58
CA VAL A 100 -14.87 10.61 2.28
C VAL A 100 -14.69 10.26 3.75
N ASP A 101 -15.01 11.21 4.61
CA ASP A 101 -15.07 11.02 6.05
C ASP A 101 -16.23 10.08 6.41
N THR A 102 -15.98 9.08 7.24
CA THR A 102 -17.00 8.13 7.71
C THR A 102 -17.73 8.61 8.97
N GLY A 103 -17.22 9.68 9.59
CA GLY A 103 -17.73 10.23 10.83
C GLY A 103 -17.19 9.55 12.09
N TYR A 104 -16.45 8.46 11.96
CA TYR A 104 -15.96 7.68 13.11
C TYR A 104 -14.61 8.17 13.60
N ASP A 105 -14.55 8.53 14.88
CA ASP A 105 -13.30 8.56 15.62
C ASP A 105 -13.08 7.20 16.28
N VAL A 106 -11.82 6.79 16.43
CA VAL A 106 -11.48 5.44 16.88
C VAL A 106 -10.54 5.52 18.08
N ASP A 107 -10.96 4.94 19.19
CA ASP A 107 -10.11 4.74 20.36
C ASP A 107 -9.51 3.34 20.35
N LEU A 108 -8.19 3.28 20.39
CA LEU A 108 -7.45 2.07 20.66
C LEU A 108 -7.26 1.91 22.17
N HIS A 109 -7.68 0.76 22.68
CA HIS A 109 -7.33 0.30 24.02
C HIS A 109 -6.54 -1.01 23.93
N ILE A 110 -5.54 -1.15 24.79
CA ILE A 110 -4.72 -2.36 24.92
C ILE A 110 -4.67 -2.72 26.40
N ASN A 111 -5.02 -3.96 26.72
CA ASN A 111 -5.15 -4.49 28.08
C ASN A 111 -6.05 -3.61 28.97
N GLY A 112 -7.15 -3.11 28.40
CA GLY A 112 -8.11 -2.23 29.07
C GLY A 112 -7.66 -0.78 29.27
N LYS A 113 -6.44 -0.40 28.86
CA LYS A 113 -5.92 0.97 28.96
C LYS A 113 -6.06 1.70 27.63
N PHE A 114 -6.44 2.98 27.68
CA PHE A 114 -6.43 3.84 26.49
C PHE A 114 -4.98 4.03 26.01
N ALA A 115 -4.75 3.73 24.73
CA ALA A 115 -3.46 3.91 24.07
C ALA A 115 -3.48 5.17 23.21
N LYS A 116 -4.45 5.27 22.29
CA LYS A 116 -4.50 6.37 21.31
C LYS A 116 -5.90 6.55 20.72
N ARG A 117 -6.22 7.79 20.33
CA ARG A 117 -7.37 8.12 19.46
C ARG A 117 -6.87 8.46 18.06
N ILE A 118 -7.51 7.88 17.04
CA ILE A 118 -7.43 8.32 15.64
C ILE A 118 -8.69 9.11 15.32
N PHE A 119 -8.53 10.28 14.70
CA PHE A 119 -9.68 11.04 14.21
C PHE A 119 -10.03 10.62 12.79
N GLY A 120 -11.31 10.34 12.56
CA GLY A 120 -11.80 9.89 11.26
C GLY A 120 -11.63 10.90 10.13
N GLY A 121 -11.38 12.17 10.47
CA GLY A 121 -11.09 13.25 9.51
C GLY A 121 -9.68 13.19 8.89
N ASN A 122 -8.73 12.56 9.57
CA ASN A 122 -7.32 12.59 9.14
C ASN A 122 -7.09 11.70 7.89
N GLU A 123 -6.08 12.02 7.08
CA GLU A 123 -5.82 11.28 5.83
C GLU A 123 -5.11 9.95 6.07
N GLN A 124 -4.04 9.96 6.88
CA GLN A 124 -3.26 8.79 7.25
C GLN A 124 -2.41 9.09 8.49
N GLU A 125 -2.32 8.12 9.39
CA GLU A 125 -1.45 8.16 10.57
C GLU A 125 -0.83 6.78 10.80
N VAL A 126 0.45 6.77 11.17
CA VAL A 126 1.19 5.59 11.62
C VAL A 126 1.85 5.95 12.95
N ILE A 127 1.51 5.22 14.00
CA ILE A 127 1.91 5.54 15.38
C ILE A 127 2.46 4.28 16.03
N GLU A 128 3.66 4.35 16.60
CA GLU A 128 4.20 3.25 17.40
C GLU A 128 3.41 3.11 18.70
N ILE A 129 2.97 1.89 19.01
CA ILE A 129 2.14 1.52 20.18
C ILE A 129 2.75 0.36 20.98
N THR A 130 4.01 0.01 20.68
CA THR A 130 4.73 -1.12 21.28
C THR A 130 4.71 -1.08 22.82
N GLU A 131 4.83 0.12 23.40
CA GLU A 131 4.88 0.33 24.85
C GLU A 131 3.62 -0.16 25.61
N HIS A 132 2.50 -0.33 24.91
CA HIS A 132 1.25 -0.80 25.51
C HIS A 132 1.13 -2.33 25.53
N PHE A 133 1.98 -3.03 24.80
CA PHE A 133 1.99 -4.49 24.74
C PHE A 133 2.89 -5.08 25.82
N GLN A 134 2.44 -6.18 26.41
CA GLN A 134 3.22 -7.04 27.30
C GLN A 134 3.56 -8.36 26.62
N LYS A 135 4.57 -9.09 27.11
CA LYS A 135 4.86 -10.45 26.64
C LYS A 135 3.64 -11.35 26.88
N GLY A 136 3.35 -12.25 25.94
CA GLY A 136 2.20 -13.15 25.99
C GLY A 136 0.91 -12.52 25.47
N LYS A 137 -0.22 -12.90 26.07
CA LYS A 137 -1.55 -12.53 25.59
C LYS A 137 -1.91 -11.08 25.94
N ASN A 138 -2.28 -10.31 24.93
CA ASN A 138 -2.79 -8.94 25.05
C ASN A 138 -4.22 -8.87 24.54
N GLU A 139 -5.12 -8.22 25.28
CA GLU A 139 -6.45 -7.87 24.76
C GLU A 139 -6.36 -6.51 24.08
N VAL A 140 -6.71 -6.44 22.80
CA VAL A 140 -6.75 -5.20 22.04
C VAL A 140 -8.19 -4.92 21.64
N SER A 141 -8.62 -3.66 21.76
CA SER A 141 -9.96 -3.27 21.35
C SER A 141 -9.99 -1.93 20.64
N PHE A 142 -10.75 -1.88 19.56
CA PHE A 142 -11.11 -0.64 18.88
C PHE A 142 -12.52 -0.24 19.30
N LEU A 143 -12.66 0.95 19.88
CA LEU A 143 -13.94 1.59 20.13
C LEU A 143 -14.14 2.66 19.05
N SER A 144 -15.00 2.36 18.09
CA SER A 144 -15.39 3.32 17.03
C SER A 144 -16.59 4.12 17.50
N VAL A 145 -16.49 5.44 17.51
CA VAL A 145 -17.56 6.36 17.92
C VAL A 145 -17.87 7.31 16.77
N ARG A 146 -19.10 7.26 16.26
CA ARG A 146 -19.56 8.21 15.25
C ARG A 146 -19.78 9.56 15.93
N ARG A 147 -19.13 10.61 15.42
CA ARG A 147 -19.25 11.97 15.93
C ARG A 147 -20.71 12.40 15.98
N LYS A 148 -21.10 13.04 17.09
CA LYS A 148 -22.47 13.51 17.31
C LYS A 148 -22.87 14.48 16.18
N GLY A 149 -24.04 14.26 15.58
CA GLY A 149 -24.56 15.09 14.50
C GLY A 149 -23.92 14.82 13.12
N PHE A 150 -22.97 13.90 13.02
CA PHE A 150 -22.43 13.49 11.72
C PHE A 150 -23.53 12.85 10.88
N LYS A 151 -23.71 13.37 9.66
CA LYS A 151 -24.59 12.80 8.63
C LYS A 151 -23.78 12.67 7.36
N PRO A 152 -23.61 11.46 6.80
CA PRO A 152 -22.94 11.33 5.51
C PRO A 152 -23.75 12.06 4.44
N VAL A 153 -23.05 12.64 3.46
CA VAL A 153 -23.69 13.25 2.30
C VAL A 153 -24.50 12.18 1.56
N LYS A 154 -25.76 12.49 1.22
CA LYS A 154 -26.66 11.54 0.57
C LYS A 154 -26.04 11.05 -0.74
N GLY A 155 -25.99 9.72 -0.92
CA GLY A 155 -25.42 9.09 -2.11
C GLY A 155 -23.89 8.97 -2.10
N VAL A 156 -23.20 9.45 -1.05
CA VAL A 156 -21.74 9.34 -0.92
C VAL A 156 -21.41 8.19 0.04
N THR A 157 -20.75 7.16 -0.49
CA THR A 157 -20.21 6.05 0.29
C THR A 157 -18.74 6.31 0.60
N GLY A 158 -18.26 5.89 1.76
CA GLY A 158 -16.87 6.04 2.16
C GLY A 158 -16.49 5.02 3.20
N THR A 159 -15.23 4.61 3.19
CA THR A 159 -14.69 3.67 4.18
C THR A 159 -13.44 4.24 4.83
N VAL A 160 -13.25 3.90 6.10
CA VAL A 160 -12.01 4.12 6.85
C VAL A 160 -11.54 2.77 7.36
N ARG A 161 -10.25 2.51 7.21
CA ARG A 161 -9.59 1.29 7.66
C ARG A 161 -8.54 1.66 8.69
N TYR A 162 -8.43 0.84 9.72
CA TYR A 162 -7.40 0.95 10.74
C TYR A 162 -6.95 -0.44 11.18
N ALA A 163 -5.67 -0.56 11.51
CA ALA A 163 -5.05 -1.84 11.82
C ALA A 163 -4.01 -1.74 12.92
N ILE A 164 -3.80 -2.87 13.58
CA ILE A 164 -2.59 -3.16 14.34
C ILE A 164 -1.63 -3.87 13.41
N ALA A 165 -0.42 -3.36 13.31
CA ALA A 165 0.61 -3.85 12.42
C ALA A 165 1.91 -4.15 13.16
N ARG A 166 2.71 -5.07 12.65
CA ARG A 166 4.10 -5.28 13.07
C ARG A 166 5.05 -4.73 12.01
N GLY A 167 6.13 -4.12 12.45
CA GLY A 167 7.08 -3.51 11.55
C GLY A 167 8.26 -2.86 12.26
N TYR A 168 8.91 -1.94 11.57
CA TYR A 168 9.95 -1.09 12.11
C TYR A 168 10.01 0.26 11.39
N GLU A 169 10.71 1.22 11.98
CA GLU A 169 11.06 2.47 11.32
C GLU A 169 12.51 2.40 10.80
N ALA A 170 12.69 2.74 9.53
CA ALA A 170 14.01 2.88 8.91
C ALA A 170 14.12 4.26 8.25
N LYS A 171 15.01 5.12 8.78
CA LYS A 171 15.30 6.44 8.23
C LYS A 171 14.04 7.31 8.01
N GLY A 172 13.14 7.34 8.99
CA GLY A 172 11.89 8.11 8.90
C GLY A 172 10.79 7.47 8.05
N THR A 173 11.00 6.24 7.56
CA THR A 173 10.00 5.46 6.83
C THR A 173 9.54 4.27 7.64
N TYR A 174 8.23 4.12 7.84
CA TYR A 174 7.65 2.95 8.49
C TYR A 174 7.54 1.79 7.50
N VAL A 175 8.20 0.67 7.82
CA VAL A 175 8.14 -0.59 7.08
C VAL A 175 7.21 -1.53 7.82
N ILE A 176 6.01 -1.71 7.29
CA ILE A 176 5.04 -2.67 7.81
C ILE A 176 5.32 -4.05 7.22
N LYS A 177 5.60 -5.02 8.10
CA LYS A 177 5.85 -6.42 7.73
C LYS A 177 4.58 -7.25 7.75
N ASP A 178 3.70 -7.00 8.71
CA ASP A 178 2.49 -7.80 8.91
C ASP A 178 1.34 -6.95 9.46
N LEU A 179 0.11 -7.25 9.04
CA LEU A 179 -1.10 -6.71 9.64
C LEU A 179 -1.68 -7.77 10.57
N VAL A 180 -1.57 -7.52 11.87
CA VAL A 180 -2.02 -8.45 12.91
C VAL A 180 -3.54 -8.46 13.01
N TRP A 181 -4.16 -7.29 12.85
CA TRP A 181 -5.59 -7.15 12.91
C TRP A 181 -6.04 -5.88 12.19
N GLU A 182 -7.13 -5.96 11.43
CA GLU A 182 -7.71 -4.85 10.70
C GLU A 182 -9.21 -4.73 11.00
N VAL A 183 -9.68 -3.48 11.09
CA VAL A 183 -11.10 -3.14 11.20
C VAL A 183 -11.43 -2.06 10.18
N THR A 184 -12.63 -2.16 9.59
CA THR A 184 -13.18 -1.19 8.64
C THR A 184 -14.48 -0.61 9.16
N ARG A 185 -14.68 0.69 8.93
CA ARG A 185 -15.97 1.36 9.13
C ARG A 185 -16.41 2.05 7.86
N SER A 186 -17.73 2.15 7.68
CA SER A 186 -18.37 2.71 6.51
C SER A 186 -19.34 3.83 6.88
N THR A 187 -19.55 4.78 5.96
CA THR A 187 -20.66 5.73 6.05
C THR A 187 -22.01 5.03 6.08
N THR A 188 -22.10 3.80 5.57
CA THR A 188 -23.33 2.97 5.55
C THR A 188 -23.59 2.22 6.86
N ASP A 189 -22.65 2.27 7.81
CA ASP A 189 -22.82 1.59 9.10
C ASP A 189 -24.02 2.17 9.86
N ALA A 190 -24.88 1.28 10.35
CA ALA A 190 -26.16 1.65 10.98
C ALA A 190 -25.99 2.04 12.46
N LYS A 191 -25.03 1.44 13.18
CA LYS A 191 -24.83 1.71 14.60
C LYS A 191 -23.97 2.96 14.79
N PRO A 192 -24.23 3.79 15.80
CA PRO A 192 -23.37 4.94 16.08
C PRO A 192 -22.02 4.53 16.66
N ASN A 193 -21.96 3.38 17.36
CA ASN A 193 -20.77 2.94 18.06
C ASN A 193 -20.51 1.45 17.82
N TYR A 194 -19.23 1.08 17.81
CA TYR A 194 -18.76 -0.30 17.71
C TYR A 194 -17.64 -0.55 18.70
N VAL A 195 -17.60 -1.76 19.25
CA VAL A 195 -16.48 -2.25 20.05
C VAL A 195 -16.03 -3.56 19.42
N ASP A 196 -14.87 -3.54 18.78
CA ASP A 196 -14.22 -4.75 18.30
C ASP A 196 -13.15 -5.13 19.31
N LYS A 197 -13.00 -6.43 19.57
CA LYS A 197 -11.98 -6.95 20.48
C LYS A 197 -11.26 -8.12 19.84
N GLN A 198 -9.94 -8.18 20.01
CA GLN A 198 -9.11 -9.30 19.58
C GLN A 198 -8.00 -9.55 20.59
N SER A 199 -7.64 -10.82 20.79
CA SER A 199 -6.43 -11.18 21.52
C SER A 199 -5.25 -11.24 20.55
N ILE A 200 -4.14 -10.58 20.91
CA ILE A 200 -2.88 -10.62 20.18
C ILE A 200 -1.83 -11.26 21.08
N GLU A 201 -1.19 -12.31 20.58
CA GLU A 201 -0.11 -12.99 21.30
C GLU A 201 1.25 -12.43 20.87
N VAL A 202 1.98 -11.90 21.85
CA VAL A 202 3.31 -11.34 21.65
C VAL A 202 4.32 -12.39 22.07
N GLN A 203 5.08 -12.88 21.09
CA GLN A 203 6.09 -13.92 21.32
C GLN A 203 7.20 -13.38 22.22
N VAL A 204 7.71 -14.25 23.08
CA VAL A 204 8.92 -14.00 23.86
C VAL A 204 10.10 -14.18 22.90
N GLN A 205 10.77 -13.08 22.54
CA GLN A 205 12.17 -13.17 22.18
C GLN A 205 13.01 -13.42 23.43
#